data_AF-A0AAD1EZY0-F1
#
_entry.id   AF-A0AAD1EZY0-F1
#
_cell.length_a   1.000
_cell.length_b   1.000
_cell.length_c   1.000
_cell.angle_alpha   90.00
_cell.angle_beta   90.00
_cell.angle_gamma   90.00
#
_symmetry.space_group_name_H-M   'P 1'
#
loop_
_entity.id
_entity.type
_entity.pdbx_description
1 polymer ?
#
loop_
_entity_poly.entity_id
_entity_poly.type
_entity_poly.pdbx_seq_one_letter_code
_entity_poly.pdbx_strand_id
1 'polypeptide(L)'
;MPYRMNEKQFDAVLALDGLDRYDYFVSKSKVADWELLWGVKSDDGWLVPVAPEEFDYFPLWPHPEYAQKIVDENFPGHRATVFERRAVK
;
A
#
# COMPACT_ATOMS: atom_id res chain seq x y z
N MET A 1 -3.33 12.40 9.64
CA MET A 1 -1.88 12.20 9.41
C MET A 1 -1.60 10.72 9.59
N PRO A 2 -0.83 10.06 8.71
CA PRO A 2 -0.42 8.67 8.92
C PRO A 2 0.35 8.55 10.24
N TYR A 3 0.26 7.41 10.93
CA TYR A 3 1.05 7.18 12.13
C TYR A 3 2.52 7.11 11.74
N ARG A 4 3.43 7.43 12.66
CA ARG A 4 4.85 7.25 12.36
C ARG A 4 5.17 5.76 12.41
N MET A 5 5.54 5.18 11.27
CA MET A 5 6.02 3.81 11.25
C MET A 5 7.47 3.77 11.72
N ASN A 6 7.83 2.72 12.44
CA ASN A 6 9.22 2.43 12.78
C ASN A 6 9.70 1.21 12.02
N GLU A 7 11.02 1.11 11.83
CA GLU A 7 11.65 0.03 11.06
C GLU A 7 11.33 -1.36 11.63
N LYS A 8 11.24 -1.51 12.96
CA LYS A 8 10.89 -2.80 13.58
C LYS A 8 9.48 -3.27 13.22
N GLN A 9 8.52 -2.36 13.17
CA GLN A 9 7.15 -2.66 12.74
C GLN A 9 7.10 -3.02 11.26
N PHE A 10 7.85 -2.29 10.45
CA PHE A 10 7.99 -2.55 9.02
C PHE A 10 8.50 -3.97 8.76
N ASP A 11 9.62 -4.32 9.36
CA ASP A 11 10.26 -5.63 9.17
C ASP A 11 9.41 -6.76 9.76
N ALA A 12 8.77 -6.53 10.91
CA ALA A 12 7.89 -7.53 11.52
C ALA A 12 6.71 -7.89 10.61
N VAL A 13 6.09 -6.92 9.92
CA VAL A 13 4.98 -7.17 8.99
C VAL A 13 5.45 -7.86 7.72
N LEU A 14 6.63 -7.50 7.21
CA LEU A 14 7.19 -8.18 6.03
C LEU A 14 7.60 -9.64 6.30
N ALA A 15 7.92 -9.97 7.55
CA ALA A 15 8.25 -11.34 7.96
C ALA A 15 7.02 -12.25 8.16
N LEU A 16 5.80 -11.69 8.18
CA LEU A 16 4.57 -12.47 8.28
C LEU A 16 4.29 -13.25 6.99
N ASP A 17 3.57 -14.37 7.12
CA ASP A 17 3.13 -15.14 5.95
C ASP A 17 2.05 -14.38 5.14
N GLY A 18 1.65 -14.93 4.00
CA GLY A 18 0.68 -14.26 3.12
C GLY A 18 -0.69 -14.01 3.76
N LEU A 19 -1.17 -14.95 4.57
CA LEU A 19 -2.49 -14.85 5.21
C LEU A 19 -2.44 -13.85 6.37
N ASP A 20 -1.38 -13.91 7.17
CA ASP A 20 -1.15 -13.00 8.29
C ASP A 20 -0.90 -11.56 7.81
N ARG A 21 -0.22 -11.37 6.67
CA ARG A 21 -0.09 -10.04 6.05
C ARG A 21 -1.43 -9.51 5.56
N TYR A 22 -2.30 -10.37 5.02
CA TYR A 22 -3.64 -9.98 4.61
C TYR A 22 -4.51 -9.61 5.82
N ASP A 23 -4.51 -10.41 6.89
CA ASP A 23 -5.21 -10.07 8.13
C ASP A 23 -4.62 -8.79 8.76
N TYR A 24 -3.31 -8.62 8.71
CA TYR A 24 -2.68 -7.37 9.11
C TYR A 24 -3.13 -6.21 8.23
N PHE A 25 -3.34 -6.42 6.93
CA PHE A 25 -3.83 -5.40 6.00
C PHE A 25 -5.33 -5.08 6.16
N VAL A 26 -6.16 -5.99 6.65
CA VAL A 26 -7.61 -5.75 6.79
C VAL A 26 -7.99 -5.43 8.24
N SER A 27 -7.58 -6.29 9.17
CA SER A 27 -8.02 -6.32 10.55
C SER A 27 -7.13 -5.52 11.48
N LYS A 28 -5.82 -5.53 11.24
CA LYS A 28 -4.84 -4.75 12.04
C LYS A 28 -4.37 -3.49 11.34
N SER A 29 -4.80 -3.32 10.10
CA SER A 29 -4.45 -2.12 9.38
C SER A 29 -5.35 -1.03 9.89
N LYS A 30 -4.76 0.13 9.85
CA LYS A 30 -5.46 1.36 10.09
C LYS A 30 -6.40 1.67 8.90
N VAL A 31 -6.65 0.75 7.96
CA VAL A 31 -7.69 0.91 6.93
C VAL A 31 -9.07 0.79 7.56
N ALA A 32 -9.30 -0.21 8.44
CA ALA A 32 -10.57 -0.33 9.16
C ALA A 32 -10.74 0.79 10.20
N ASP A 33 -9.68 1.14 10.92
CA ASP A 33 -9.76 2.15 11.98
C ASP A 33 -9.68 3.60 11.47
N TRP A 34 -8.84 3.87 10.46
CA TRP A 34 -8.52 5.24 10.00
C TRP A 34 -9.05 5.52 8.60
N GLU A 35 -9.62 4.53 7.92
CA GLU A 35 -10.25 4.67 6.59
C GLU A 35 -9.31 5.25 5.54
N LEU A 36 -8.00 5.10 5.75
CA LEU A 36 -6.95 5.54 4.83
C LEU A 36 -6.39 4.34 4.09
N LEU A 37 -6.33 4.46 2.77
CA LEU A 37 -5.79 3.45 1.88
C LEU A 37 -4.78 4.13 0.96
N TRP A 38 -3.68 3.47 0.63
CA TRP A 38 -2.66 4.01 -0.26
C TRP A 38 -2.51 3.14 -1.49
N GLY A 39 -2.35 3.80 -2.63
CA GLY A 39 -1.85 3.22 -3.88
C GLY A 39 -0.68 4.04 -4.38
N VAL A 40 -0.23 3.75 -5.59
CA VAL A 40 0.88 4.48 -6.21
C VAL A 40 0.52 4.92 -7.63
N LYS A 41 1.00 6.11 -8.00
CA LYS A 41 0.76 6.70 -9.32
C LYS A 41 1.99 7.41 -9.84
N SER A 42 2.13 7.47 -11.15
CA SER A 42 3.06 8.35 -11.86
C SER A 42 2.27 9.50 -12.51
N ASP A 43 2.94 10.29 -13.35
CA ASP A 43 2.30 11.30 -14.19
C ASP A 43 1.35 10.68 -15.23
N ASP A 44 1.54 9.40 -15.57
CA ASP A 44 0.73 8.66 -16.54
C ASP A 44 -0.53 8.03 -15.93
N GLY A 45 -0.62 7.98 -14.60
CA GLY A 45 -1.77 7.43 -13.88
C GLY A 45 -1.41 6.43 -12.79
N TRP A 46 -2.39 5.61 -12.40
CA TRP A 46 -2.21 4.61 -11.34
C TRP A 46 -1.40 3.41 -11.84
N LEU A 47 -0.56 2.87 -10.97
CA LEU A 47 0.21 1.66 -11.27
C LEU A 47 -0.69 0.43 -11.26
N VAL A 48 -0.78 -0.23 -12.42
CA VAL A 48 -1.45 -1.53 -12.59
C VAL A 48 -0.45 -2.49 -13.25
N PRO A 49 0.38 -3.19 -12.47
CA PRO A 49 1.36 -4.11 -13.01
C PRO A 49 0.72 -5.46 -13.35
N VAL A 50 1.37 -6.18 -14.27
CA VAL A 50 1.03 -7.56 -14.63
C VAL A 50 1.83 -8.51 -13.75
N ALA A 51 1.14 -9.40 -13.03
CA ALA A 51 1.77 -10.44 -12.23
C ALA A 51 2.46 -11.48 -13.14
N PRO A 52 3.44 -12.23 -12.61
CA PRO A 52 4.07 -13.34 -13.34
C PRO A 52 3.08 -14.38 -13.88
N GLU A 53 1.93 -14.54 -13.21
CA GLU A 53 0.84 -15.42 -13.62
C GLU A 53 -0.13 -14.79 -14.65
N GLU A 54 0.31 -13.74 -15.35
CA GLU A 54 -0.39 -13.08 -16.46
C GLU A 54 -1.74 -12.44 -16.09
N PHE A 55 -1.87 -11.94 -14.86
CA PHE A 55 -3.04 -11.16 -14.44
C PHE A 55 -2.67 -9.75 -13.99
N ASP A 56 -3.53 -8.79 -14.32
CA ASP A 56 -3.42 -7.43 -13.82
C ASP A 56 -3.82 -7.38 -12.35
N TYR A 57 -3.02 -6.69 -11.53
CA TYR A 57 -3.39 -6.44 -10.14
C TYR A 57 -3.26 -4.97 -9.79
N PHE A 58 -3.98 -4.57 -8.74
CA PHE A 58 -3.93 -3.21 -8.23
C PHE A 58 -3.33 -3.22 -6.83
N PRO A 59 -2.05 -2.87 -6.65
CA PRO A 59 -1.40 -2.98 -5.37
C PRO A 59 -1.89 -1.88 -4.43
N LEU A 60 -2.21 -2.30 -3.20
CA LEU A 60 -2.75 -1.45 -2.15
C LEU A 60 -1.93 -1.62 -0.88
N TRP A 61 -1.77 -0.54 -0.14
CA TRP A 61 -0.98 -0.52 1.08
C TRP A 61 -1.72 0.15 2.23
N PRO A 62 -1.43 -0.30 3.47
CA PRO A 62 -2.01 0.27 4.69
C PRO A 62 -1.21 1.47 5.22
N HIS A 63 -0.13 1.87 4.53
CA HIS A 63 0.73 2.99 4.92
C HIS A 63 1.55 3.51 3.72
N PRO A 64 1.85 4.82 3.62
CA PRO A 64 2.60 5.37 2.49
C PRO A 64 4.06 4.88 2.44
N GLU A 65 4.67 4.60 3.59
CA GLU A 65 6.07 4.12 3.62
C GLU A 65 6.23 2.73 2.99
N TYR A 66 5.26 1.82 3.17
CA TYR A 66 5.27 0.53 2.47
C TYR A 66 5.15 0.73 0.96
N ALA A 67 4.21 1.58 0.55
CA ALA A 67 3.97 1.87 -0.85
C ALA A 67 5.20 2.49 -1.53
N GLN A 68 5.82 3.49 -0.90
CA GLN A 68 6.96 4.19 -1.47
C GLN A 68 8.19 3.31 -1.56
N LYS A 69 8.51 2.52 -0.51
CA LYS A 69 9.71 1.65 -0.52
C LYS A 69 9.65 0.61 -1.63
N ILE A 70 8.51 -0.08 -1.78
CA ILE A 70 8.35 -1.10 -2.84
C ILE A 70 8.43 -0.45 -4.22
N VAL A 71 7.83 0.72 -4.39
CA VAL A 71 7.87 1.45 -5.65
C VAL A 71 9.26 1.95 -6.00
N ASP A 72 10.02 2.47 -5.05
CA ASP A 72 11.37 2.95 -5.32
C ASP A 72 12.28 1.80 -5.81
N GLU A 73 12.05 0.59 -5.29
CA GLU A 73 12.80 -0.61 -5.67
C GLU A 73 12.35 -1.21 -7.02
N ASN A 74 11.05 -1.16 -7.36
CA ASN A 74 10.50 -1.92 -8.49
C ASN A 74 9.95 -1.06 -9.63
N PHE A 75 9.48 0.15 -9.34
CA PHE A 75 8.75 1.03 -10.26
C PHE A 75 9.18 2.51 -10.09
N PRO A 76 10.47 2.83 -10.33
CA PRO A 76 11.00 4.17 -10.06
C PRO A 76 10.18 5.25 -10.80
N GLY A 77 9.95 6.38 -10.14
CA GLY A 77 9.16 7.50 -10.67
C GLY A 77 7.69 7.51 -10.25
N HIS A 78 7.18 6.44 -9.62
CA HIS A 78 5.84 6.47 -9.00
C HIS A 78 5.92 7.01 -7.57
N ARG A 79 4.79 7.55 -7.10
CA ARG A 79 4.68 8.12 -5.75
C ARG A 79 3.49 7.56 -5.00
N ALA A 80 3.71 7.25 -3.72
CA ALA A 80 2.65 6.88 -2.81
C ALA A 80 1.59 7.98 -2.72
N THR A 81 0.35 7.60 -2.98
CA THR A 81 -0.81 8.50 -3.00
C THR A 81 -1.93 7.90 -2.17
N VAL A 82 -2.51 8.72 -1.30
CA VAL A 82 -3.65 8.31 -0.49
C VAL A 82 -4.93 8.32 -1.34
N PHE A 83 -5.77 7.31 -1.17
CA PHE A 83 -7.14 7.31 -1.62
C PHE A 83 -7.95 8.17 -0.66
N GLU A 84 -8.27 9.38 -1.10
CA GLU A 84 -9.16 10.26 -0.35
C GLU A 84 -10.60 9.85 -0.58
N ARG A 85 -11.36 9.67 0.49
CA ARG A 85 -12.81 9.56 0.40
C ARG A 85 -13.36 10.90 -0.07
N ARG A 86 -13.68 11.02 -1.36
CA ARG A 86 -14.52 12.12 -1.84
C ARG A 86 -15.94 11.85 -1.39
N ALA A 87 -16.46 12.69 -0.49
CA ALA A 87 -17.90 12.77 -0.27
C ALA A 87 -18.53 13.20 -1.59
N VAL A 88 -19.24 12.28 -2.25
CA VAL A 88 -20.15 12.63 -3.33
C VAL A 88 -21.24 13.47 -2.67
N LYS A 89 -21.27 14.77 -2.97
CA LYS A 89 -22.33 15.67 -2.53
C LYS A 89 -23.64 15.35 -3.25
#